data_AF-A0A256ZY75-F1
#
_entry.id   AF-A0A256ZY75-F1
#
_cell.length_a   1.000
_cell.length_b   1.000
_cell.length_c   1.000
_cell.angle_alpha   90.00
_cell.angle_beta   90.00
_cell.angle_gamma   90.00
#
_symmetry.space_group_name_H-M   'P 1'
#
loop_
_entity.id
_entity.type
_entity.pdbx_description
1 polymer ?
#
loop_
_entity_poly.entity_id
_entity_poly.type
_entity_poly.pdbx_seq_one_letter_code
_entity_poly.pdbx_strand_id
1 'polypeptide(L)'
;MKPPCEIIVMELLPQLRAMLARNLLEADMSQTKVAEVLGITQGAVSQYSRSLRGAQSPLVKNKIVKGMVDKLTADILRGATQDKIMAKFCEICKEVRKRGLLCKRHKEVYPSLKECNICF
;
A
#
# COMPACT_ATOMS: atom_id res chain seq x y z
N MET A 1 -8.15 2.32 22.03
CA MET A 1 -8.06 3.30 20.92
C MET A 1 -6.78 2.99 20.16
N LYS A 2 -6.82 2.75 18.84
CA LYS A 2 -5.60 2.58 18.03
C LYS A 2 -5.28 3.89 17.29
N PRO A 3 -4.02 4.36 17.24
CA PRO A 3 -3.64 5.52 16.47
C PRO A 3 -3.86 5.27 14.96
N PRO A 4 -4.06 6.33 14.16
CA PRO A 4 -4.29 6.19 12.71
C PRO A 4 -3.19 5.41 11.98
N CYS A 5 -1.94 5.50 12.47
CA CYS A 5 -0.80 4.75 11.92
C CYS A 5 -0.97 3.22 12.01
N GLU A 6 -1.71 2.70 12.98
CA GLU A 6 -1.97 1.26 13.05
C GLU A 6 -2.84 0.78 11.87
N ILE A 7 -3.80 1.59 11.41
CA ILE A 7 -4.57 1.28 10.19
C ILE A 7 -3.65 1.27 8.97
N ILE A 8 -2.69 2.19 8.89
CA ILE A 8 -1.71 2.21 7.81
C ILE A 8 -0.90 0.91 7.78
N VAL A 9 -0.38 0.47 8.92
CA VAL A 9 0.46 -0.74 9.01
C VAL A 9 -0.36 -2.02 8.82
N MET A 10 -1.59 -2.07 9.32
CA MET A 10 -2.45 -3.25 9.24
C MET A 10 -3.18 -3.40 7.90
N GLU A 11 -3.56 -2.30 7.25
CA GLU A 11 -4.39 -2.34 6.03
C GLU A 11 -3.67 -1.78 4.80
N LEU A 12 -3.11 -0.58 4.88
CA LEU A 12 -2.57 0.10 3.70
C LEU A 12 -1.28 -0.55 3.21
N LEU A 13 -0.24 -0.60 4.04
CA LEU A 13 1.08 -1.06 3.63
C LEU A 13 1.09 -2.52 3.12
N PRO A 14 0.39 -3.48 3.74
CA PRO A 14 0.33 -4.84 3.23
C PRO A 14 -0.32 -4.91 1.84
N GLN A 15 -1.37 -4.13 1.60
CA GLN A 15 -2.07 -4.13 0.32
C GLN A 15 -1.30 -3.40 -0.77
N LEU A 16 -0.59 -2.31 -0.44
CA LEU A 16 0.33 -1.65 -1.36
C LEU A 16 1.43 -2.62 -1.82
N ARG A 17 2.05 -3.37 -0.89
CA ARG A 17 3.05 -4.38 -1.23
C ARG A 17 2.47 -5.48 -2.13
N ALA A 18 1.27 -5.96 -1.83
CA ALA A 18 0.61 -6.98 -2.64
C ALA A 18 0.22 -6.48 -4.04
N MET A 19 -0.19 -5.23 -4.18
CA MET A 19 -0.46 -4.60 -5.48
C MET A 19 0.84 -4.45 -6.29
N LEU A 20 1.90 -3.89 -5.69
CA LEU A 20 3.19 -3.74 -6.36
C LEU A 20 3.77 -5.09 -6.78
N ALA A 21 3.75 -6.09 -5.89
CA ALA A 21 4.26 -7.42 -6.21
C ALA A 21 3.56 -8.01 -7.43
N ARG A 22 2.22 -7.90 -7.51
CA ARG A 22 1.48 -8.38 -8.68
C ARG A 22 1.78 -7.60 -9.94
N ASN A 23 1.75 -6.27 -9.88
CA ASN A 23 2.03 -5.46 -11.06
C ASN A 23 3.43 -5.76 -11.63
N LEU A 24 4.42 -6.05 -10.76
CA LEU A 24 5.76 -6.44 -11.18
C LEU A 24 5.82 -7.86 -11.74
N LEU A 25 5.08 -8.82 -11.16
CA LEU A 25 4.96 -10.18 -11.68
C LEU A 25 4.26 -10.21 -13.05
N GLU A 26 3.22 -9.39 -13.23
CA GLU A 26 2.50 -9.20 -14.50
C GLU A 26 3.37 -8.50 -15.56
N ALA A 27 4.42 -7.81 -15.14
CA ALA A 27 5.46 -7.25 -16.00
C ALA A 27 6.67 -8.20 -16.16
N ASP A 28 6.45 -9.51 -16.01
CA ASP A 28 7.44 -10.60 -16.19
C ASP A 28 8.66 -10.56 -15.25
N MET A 29 8.59 -9.81 -14.14
CA MET A 29 9.66 -9.83 -13.13
C MET A 29 9.60 -11.12 -12.31
N SER A 30 10.75 -11.78 -12.10
CA SER A 30 10.80 -13.01 -11.29
C SER A 30 10.43 -12.76 -9.83
N GLN A 31 9.82 -13.75 -9.16
CA GLN A 31 9.43 -13.63 -7.74
C GLN A 31 10.61 -13.28 -6.83
N THR A 32 11.80 -13.82 -7.12
CA THR A 32 13.04 -13.51 -6.39
C THR A 32 13.43 -12.05 -6.55
N LYS A 33 13.34 -11.49 -7.77
CA LYS A 33 13.66 -10.08 -7.99
C LYS A 33 12.63 -9.16 -7.35
N VAL A 34 11.35 -9.52 -7.42
CA VAL A 34 10.28 -8.78 -6.71
C VAL A 34 10.52 -8.75 -5.20
N ALA A 35 10.93 -9.88 -4.62
CA ALA A 35 11.24 -10.00 -3.20
C ALA A 35 12.40 -9.06 -2.79
N GLU A 36 13.47 -9.04 -3.58
CA GLU A 36 14.61 -8.15 -3.40
C GLU A 36 14.20 -6.67 -3.50
N VAL A 37 13.46 -6.30 -4.55
CA VAL A 37 13.01 -4.92 -4.79
C VAL A 37 12.10 -4.41 -3.68
N LEU A 38 11.18 -5.24 -3.18
CA LEU A 38 10.21 -4.84 -2.17
C LEU A 38 10.68 -5.05 -0.72
N GLY A 39 11.87 -5.64 -0.52
CA GLY A 39 12.42 -5.94 0.80
C GLY A 39 11.57 -6.93 1.60
N ILE A 40 11.00 -7.94 0.92
CA ILE A 40 10.16 -8.98 1.54
C ILE A 40 10.66 -10.38 1.15
N THR A 41 10.12 -11.42 1.77
CA THR A 41 10.46 -12.80 1.41
C THR A 41 9.83 -13.21 0.08
N GLN A 42 10.49 -14.10 -0.67
CA GLN A 42 9.89 -14.69 -1.88
C GLN A 42 8.59 -15.46 -1.54
N GLY A 43 8.51 -16.05 -0.34
CA GLY A 43 7.27 -16.65 0.17
C GLY A 43 6.12 -15.64 0.29
N ALA A 44 6.39 -14.41 0.74
CA ALA A 44 5.39 -13.34 0.78
C ALA A 44 4.93 -12.94 -0.63
N VAL A 45 5.86 -12.87 -1.61
CA VAL A 45 5.52 -12.62 -3.02
C VAL A 45 4.61 -13.72 -3.58
N SER A 46 4.96 -14.98 -3.33
CA SER A 46 4.15 -16.15 -3.72
C SER A 46 2.77 -16.13 -3.06
N GLN A 47 2.68 -15.66 -1.81
CA GLN A 47 1.39 -15.48 -1.14
C GLN A 47 0.58 -14.36 -1.79
N TYR A 48 1.18 -13.22 -2.12
CA TYR A 48 0.51 -12.07 -2.73
C TYR A 48 -0.05 -12.37 -4.12
N SER A 49 0.61 -13.23 -4.91
CA SER A 49 0.05 -13.68 -6.20
C SER A 49 -1.24 -14.49 -6.04
N ARG A 50 -1.41 -15.17 -4.89
CA ARG A 50 -2.57 -16.03 -4.59
C ARG A 50 -3.66 -15.32 -3.77
N SER A 51 -3.31 -14.35 -2.93
CA SER A 51 -4.13 -13.96 -1.76
C SER A 51 -5.08 -12.78 -1.93
N LEU A 52 -5.21 -12.20 -3.12
CA LEU A 52 -6.16 -11.08 -3.31
C LEU A 52 -7.63 -11.46 -3.48
N ARG A 53 -7.96 -12.73 -3.27
CA ARG A 53 -9.34 -13.15 -3.00
C ARG A 53 -9.67 -12.88 -1.53
N GLY A 54 -9.75 -11.60 -1.18
CA GLY A 54 -10.11 -11.09 0.14
C GLY A 54 -10.54 -9.62 0.02
N ALA A 55 -11.33 -9.13 0.98
CA ALA A 55 -11.83 -7.76 0.97
C ALA A 55 -10.67 -6.75 1.00
N GLN A 56 -10.29 -6.22 -0.17
CA GLN A 56 -9.32 -5.13 -0.27
C GLN A 56 -9.83 -3.94 0.56
N SER A 57 -8.93 -3.32 1.31
CA SER A 57 -9.19 -2.15 2.13
C SER A 57 -9.78 -1.07 1.23
N PRO A 58 -10.84 -0.36 1.67
CA PRO A 58 -11.38 0.78 0.93
C PRO A 58 -10.32 1.81 0.54
N LEU A 59 -9.22 1.88 1.30
CA LEU A 59 -8.10 2.79 1.05
C LEU A 59 -7.42 2.51 -0.30
N VAL A 60 -7.12 1.25 -0.64
CA VAL A 60 -6.41 0.92 -1.88
C VAL A 60 -7.33 0.86 -3.10
N LYS A 61 -8.64 0.72 -2.90
CA LYS A 61 -9.65 0.84 -3.97
C LYS A 61 -9.79 2.28 -4.47
N ASN A 62 -9.27 3.26 -3.74
CA ASN A 62 -9.28 4.65 -4.18
C ASN A 62 -8.43 4.82 -5.45
N LYS A 63 -9.02 5.43 -6.50
CA LYS A 63 -8.37 5.61 -7.81
C LYS A 63 -7.02 6.33 -7.71
N ILE A 64 -6.86 7.24 -6.76
CA ILE A 64 -5.63 8.02 -6.58
C ILE A 64 -4.53 7.14 -6.01
N VAL A 65 -4.85 6.35 -4.99
CA VAL A 65 -3.90 5.38 -4.42
C VAL A 65 -3.47 4.36 -5.48
N LYS A 66 -4.44 3.83 -6.25
CA LYS A 66 -4.13 2.93 -7.37
C LYS A 66 -3.19 3.58 -8.39
N GLY A 67 -3.49 4.81 -8.84
CA GLY A 67 -2.65 5.52 -9.79
C GLY A 67 -1.23 5.81 -9.28
N MET A 68 -1.07 6.07 -7.97
CA MET A 68 0.26 6.20 -7.36
C MET A 68 1.03 4.88 -7.34
N VAL A 69 0.34 3.76 -7.09
CA VAL A 69 0.95 2.42 -7.17
C VAL A 69 1.37 2.09 -8.59
N ASP A 70 0.51 2.35 -9.58
CA ASP A 70 0.83 2.10 -11.00
C ASP A 70 2.03 2.93 -11.46
N LYS A 71 2.11 4.20 -11.02
CA LYS A 71 3.28 5.05 -11.28
C LYS A 71 4.55 4.50 -10.61
N LEU A 72 4.45 4.04 -9.37
CA LEU A 72 5.58 3.43 -8.66
C LEU A 72 6.04 2.12 -9.34
N THR A 73 5.12 1.28 -9.82
CA THR A 73 5.46 0.11 -10.64
C THR A 73 6.30 0.54 -11.85
N ALA A 74 5.85 1.55 -12.60
CA ALA A 74 6.59 2.02 -13.77
C ALA A 74 7.97 2.59 -13.41
N ASP A 75 8.09 3.28 -12.27
CA ASP A 75 9.37 3.78 -11.76
C ASP A 75 10.31 2.61 -11.41
N ILE A 76 9.81 1.57 -10.75
CA ILE A 76 10.59 0.35 -10.44
C ILE A 76 11.09 -0.33 -11.71
N LEU A 77 10.22 -0.51 -12.71
CA LEU A 77 10.60 -1.13 -13.99
C LEU A 77 11.65 -0.31 -14.76
N ARG A 78 11.71 1.01 -14.54
CA ARG A 78 12.76 1.91 -15.06
C ARG A 78 14.05 1.94 -14.22
N GLY A 79 14.15 1.11 -13.18
CA GLY A 79 15.34 1.05 -12.32
C GLY A 79 15.34 2.08 -11.18
N ALA A 80 14.18 2.39 -10.60
CA ALA A 80 14.13 3.20 -9.39
C ALA A 80 14.95 2.58 -8.25
N THR A 81 15.68 3.43 -7.55
CA THR A 81 16.49 3.08 -6.39
C THR A 81 15.63 2.83 -5.15
N GLN A 82 16.16 2.09 -4.17
CA GLN A 82 15.43 1.71 -2.95
C GLN A 82 14.91 2.90 -2.14
N ASP A 83 15.69 3.98 -2.04
CA ASP A 83 15.31 5.24 -1.40
C ASP A 83 14.12 5.90 -2.10
N LYS A 84 14.07 5.89 -3.44
CA LYS A 84 12.94 6.41 -4.22
C LYS A 84 11.68 5.57 -4.02
N ILE A 85 11.81 4.25 -4.01
CA ILE A 85 10.70 3.33 -3.74
C ILE A 85 10.14 3.61 -2.34
N MET A 86 11.00 3.67 -1.32
CA MET A 86 10.62 3.99 0.05
C MET A 86 9.93 5.35 0.18
N ALA A 87 10.49 6.38 -0.46
CA ALA A 87 9.89 7.72 -0.48
C ALA A 87 8.48 7.72 -1.07
N LYS A 88 8.24 6.92 -2.13
CA LYS A 88 6.92 6.78 -2.77
C LYS A 88 5.91 6.07 -1.87
N PHE A 89 6.30 5.07 -1.09
CA PHE A 89 5.42 4.50 -0.06
C PHE A 89 4.98 5.55 0.96
N CYS A 90 5.92 6.38 1.45
CA CYS A 90 5.61 7.47 2.37
C CYS A 90 4.72 8.54 1.73
N GLU A 91 4.92 8.84 0.44
CA GLU A 91 4.09 9.77 -0.32
C GLU A 91 2.63 9.28 -0.40
N ILE A 92 2.41 7.98 -0.65
CA ILE A 92 1.07 7.39 -0.62
C ILE A 92 0.45 7.54 0.76
N CYS A 93 1.19 7.26 1.84
CA CYS A 93 0.71 7.46 3.22
C CYS A 93 0.29 8.92 3.49
N LYS A 94 1.11 9.89 3.05
CA LYS A 94 0.80 11.33 3.17
C LYS A 94 -0.43 11.71 2.37
N GLU A 95 -0.57 11.19 1.16
CA GLU A 95 -1.70 11.51 0.28
C GLU A 95 -3.02 10.97 0.84
N VAL A 96 -3.00 9.75 1.39
CA VAL A 96 -4.16 9.13 2.05
C VAL A 96 -4.61 9.94 3.28
N ARG A 97 -3.66 10.54 4.03
CA ARG A 97 -3.94 11.44 5.16
C ARG A 97 -4.51 12.78 4.70
N LYS A 98 -3.81 13.44 3.77
CA LYS A 98 -4.20 14.74 3.19
C LYS A 98 -5.62 14.75 2.64
N ARG A 99 -6.06 13.64 2.04
CA ARG A 99 -7.40 13.50 1.47
C ARG A 99 -8.48 13.06 2.46
N GLY A 100 -8.14 12.89 3.73
CA GLY A 100 -9.06 12.40 4.77
C GLY A 100 -9.49 10.94 4.58
N LEU A 101 -8.85 10.19 3.67
CA LEU A 101 -9.18 8.77 3.42
C LEU A 101 -8.87 7.92 4.65
N LEU A 102 -7.70 8.17 5.28
CA LEU A 102 -7.34 7.52 6.54
C LEU A 102 -8.33 7.86 7.64
N CYS A 103 -8.73 9.14 7.73
CA CYS A 103 -9.66 9.61 8.75
C CYS A 103 -11.03 8.94 8.62
N LYS A 104 -11.55 8.87 7.40
CA LYS A 104 -12.80 8.15 7.10
C LYS A 104 -12.70 6.70 7.54
N ARG A 105 -11.65 5.98 7.13
CA ARG A 105 -11.44 4.58 7.50
C ARG A 105 -11.28 4.41 9.01
N HIS A 106 -10.59 5.32 9.69
CA HIS A 106 -10.38 5.29 11.15
C HIS A 106 -11.68 5.41 11.92
N LYS A 107 -12.60 6.28 11.49
CA LYS A 107 -13.95 6.41 12.06
C LYS A 107 -14.82 5.18 11.82
N GLU A 108 -14.66 4.50 10.67
CA GLU A 108 -15.36 3.25 10.39
C GLU A 108 -14.88 2.10 11.30
N VAL A 109 -13.57 2.01 11.57
CA VAL A 109 -13.01 0.99 12.49
C VAL A 109 -13.32 1.33 13.95
N TYR A 110 -13.33 2.62 14.30
CA TYR A 110 -13.60 3.10 15.66
C TYR A 110 -14.75 4.11 15.68
N PRO A 111 -16.02 3.64 15.67
CA PRO A 111 -17.19 4.52 15.68
C PRO A 111 -17.30 5.42 16.92
N SER A 112 -16.55 5.15 17.99
CA SER A 112 -16.45 6.04 19.16
C SER A 112 -15.66 7.32 18.89
N LEU A 113 -14.96 7.43 17.75
CA LEU A 113 -14.10 8.56 17.38
C LEU A 113 -14.70 9.41 16.24
N LYS A 114 -16.03 9.49 16.10
CA LYS A 114 -16.71 10.21 14.99
C LYS A 114 -16.26 11.66 14.83
N GLU A 115 -15.98 12.36 15.93
CA GLU A 115 -15.54 13.76 15.93
C GLU A 115 -14.00 13.94 15.83
N CYS A 116 -13.24 12.85 15.76
CA CYS A 116 -11.78 12.89 15.71
C CYS A 116 -11.26 13.21 14.31
N ASN A 117 -10.34 14.17 14.18
CA ASN A 117 -9.76 14.58 12.89
C ASN A 117 -8.22 14.59 12.89
N ILE A 118 -7.58 13.77 13.74
CA ILE A 118 -6.13 13.80 13.95
C ILE A 118 -5.29 13.02 12.92
N CYS A 119 -5.92 12.56 11.83
CA CYS A 119 -5.28 11.69 10.83
C CYS A 119 -4.49 12.48 9.78
N PHE A 120 -3.83 13.57 10.18
CA PHE A 120 -2.99 14.41 9.33
C PHE A 120 -1.69 13.72 8.92
#